data_AF-A0A7J4U6Y7-F1
#
_entry.id   AF-A0A7J4U6Y7-F1
#
_cell.length_a   1.000
_cell.length_b   1.000
_cell.length_c   1.000
_cell.angle_alpha   90.00
_cell.angle_beta   90.00
_cell.angle_gamma   90.00
#
_symmetry.space_group_name_H-M   'P 1'
#
loop_
_entity.id
_entity.type
_entity.pdbx_description
1 polymer ?
#
loop_
_entity_poly.entity_id
_entity_poly.type
_entity_poly.pdbx_seq_one_letter_code
_entity_poly.pdbx_strand_id
1 'polypeptide(L)'
;MASNIIKKFVIGFGFLNGIWLAIGISPEEEIIKFLQPIFSNIHSVLKTLFIILPTLIMIITVLTLIKIYKKGGLIGSGAVVIAFLAGALIFKNIIASFVLLIIAYIIGLISLKK
;
A
#
# COMPACT_ATOMS: atom_id res chain seq x y z
N MET A 1 -12.42 -20.12 -4.44
CA MET A 1 -12.88 -18.73 -4.16
C MET A 1 -12.03 -17.98 -3.14
N ALA A 2 -11.73 -18.52 -1.95
CA ALA A 2 -10.96 -17.83 -0.90
C ALA A 2 -9.54 -17.35 -1.33
N SER A 3 -8.86 -18.08 -2.22
CA SER A 3 -7.54 -17.72 -2.77
C SER A 3 -7.51 -16.36 -3.48
N ASN A 4 -8.56 -16.03 -4.25
CA ASN A 4 -8.61 -14.80 -5.04
C ASN A 4 -8.88 -13.56 -4.18
N ILE A 5 -9.64 -13.71 -3.09
CA ILE A 5 -9.94 -12.63 -2.16
C ILE A 5 -8.68 -12.23 -1.40
N ILE A 6 -7.97 -13.21 -0.84
CA ILE A 6 -6.72 -12.97 -0.10
C ILE A 6 -5.71 -12.24 -1.00
N LYS A 7 -5.53 -12.68 -2.24
CA LYS A 7 -4.56 -12.08 -3.17
C LYS A 7 -4.95 -10.65 -3.60
N LYS A 8 -6.24 -10.35 -3.81
CA LYS A 8 -6.72 -8.96 -4.04
C LYS A 8 -6.47 -8.06 -2.83
N PHE A 9 -6.70 -8.58 -1.63
CA PHE A 9 -6.39 -7.86 -0.39
C PHE A 9 -4.91 -7.54 -0.30
N VAL A 10 -3.99 -8.46 -0.64
CA VAL A 10 -2.56 -8.14 -0.56
C VAL A 10 -2.11 -7.11 -1.59
N ILE A 11 -2.66 -7.10 -2.81
CA ILE A 11 -2.39 -6.04 -3.79
C ILE A 11 -2.85 -4.69 -3.23
N GLY A 12 -4.04 -4.65 -2.63
CA GLY A 12 -4.54 -3.48 -1.91
C GLY A 12 -3.64 -3.06 -0.74
N PHE A 13 -3.15 -4.00 0.06
CA PHE A 13 -2.19 -3.73 1.12
C PHE A 13 -0.87 -3.19 0.57
N GLY A 14 -0.33 -3.76 -0.51
CA GLY A 14 0.86 -3.24 -1.19
C GLY A 14 0.69 -1.76 -1.55
N PHE A 15 -0.42 -1.43 -2.21
CA PHE A 15 -0.77 -0.05 -2.54
C PHE A 15 -0.91 0.86 -1.33
N LEU A 16 -1.64 0.45 -0.29
CA LEU A 16 -1.80 1.24 0.93
C LEU A 16 -0.46 1.50 1.64
N ASN A 17 0.49 0.54 1.62
CA ASN A 17 1.83 0.77 2.16
C ASN A 17 2.62 1.76 1.31
N GLY A 18 2.46 1.72 0.00
CA GLY A 18 3.05 2.70 -0.89
C GLY A 18 2.58 4.11 -0.54
N ILE A 19 1.26 4.29 -0.37
CA ILE A 19 0.67 5.57 0.05
C ILE A 19 1.27 6.01 1.39
N TRP A 20 1.32 5.08 2.34
CA TRP A 20 1.82 5.38 3.68
C TRP A 20 3.31 5.75 3.69
N LEU A 21 4.11 5.11 2.83
CA LEU A 21 5.52 5.45 2.62
C LEU A 21 5.67 6.84 1.99
N ALA A 22 4.86 7.19 0.99
CA ALA A 22 4.90 8.51 0.38
C ALA A 22 4.63 9.62 1.41
N ILE A 23 3.61 9.43 2.24
CA ILE A 23 3.29 10.33 3.37
C ILE A 23 4.46 10.40 4.36
N GLY A 24 5.13 9.28 4.64
CA GLY A 24 6.24 9.20 5.59
C GLY A 24 7.56 9.81 5.10
N ILE A 25 7.83 9.82 3.79
CA ILE A 25 9.07 10.37 3.20
C ILE A 25 9.01 11.90 3.08
N SER A 26 7.83 12.47 2.83
CA SER A 26 7.65 13.93 2.71
C SER A 26 6.49 14.43 3.58
N PRO A 27 6.60 14.26 4.92
CA PRO A 27 5.50 14.59 5.84
C PRO A 27 5.15 16.08 5.82
N GLU A 28 6.14 16.96 5.64
CA GLU A 28 5.96 18.40 5.86
C GLU A 28 5.10 19.08 4.78
N GLU A 29 5.18 18.69 3.52
CA GLU A 29 4.36 19.31 2.46
C GLU A 29 2.98 18.63 2.29
N GLU A 30 2.90 17.32 2.55
CA GLU A 30 1.70 16.51 2.31
C GLU A 30 0.76 16.46 3.52
N ILE A 31 1.30 16.37 4.75
CA ILE A 31 0.50 16.36 5.98
C ILE A 31 -0.10 17.74 6.25
N ILE A 32 0.64 18.81 5.97
CA ILE A 32 0.16 20.18 6.21
C ILE A 32 -1.01 20.50 5.27
N LYS A 33 -0.99 20.13 3.99
CA LYS A 33 -2.11 20.40 3.07
C LYS A 33 -3.34 19.51 3.31
N PHE A 34 -3.16 18.23 3.63
CA PHE A 34 -4.28 17.30 3.77
C PHE A 34 -4.87 17.28 5.19
N LEU A 35 -4.02 17.52 6.20
CA LEU A 35 -4.40 17.36 7.59
C LEU A 35 -4.28 18.64 8.43
N GLN A 36 -3.90 19.82 7.91
CA GLN A 36 -3.99 21.08 8.69
C GLN A 36 -5.33 21.29 9.40
N PRO A 37 -6.50 21.14 8.74
CA PRO A 37 -7.78 21.35 9.42
C PRO A 37 -8.14 20.23 10.41
N ILE A 38 -7.45 19.07 10.32
CA ILE A 38 -7.68 17.91 11.19
C ILE A 38 -6.71 17.97 12.39
N PHE A 39 -5.45 18.33 12.19
CA PHE A 39 -4.39 18.37 13.21
C PHE A 39 -4.47 19.55 14.15
N SER A 40 -5.10 20.67 13.76
CA SER A 40 -5.31 21.79 14.69
C SER A 40 -6.13 21.41 15.92
N ASN A 41 -6.83 20.28 15.89
CA ASN A 41 -7.63 19.74 17.00
C ASN A 41 -7.15 18.38 17.53
N ILE A 42 -5.98 17.89 17.10
CA ILE A 42 -5.55 16.51 17.39
C ILE A 42 -4.91 16.37 18.78
N HIS A 43 -5.62 15.61 19.64
CA HIS A 43 -5.18 15.17 20.96
C HIS A 43 -3.95 14.25 20.89
N SER A 44 -3.08 14.26 21.92
CA SER A 44 -1.81 13.51 22.00
C SER A 44 -1.87 12.04 21.55
N VAL A 45 -3.00 11.37 21.79
CA VAL A 45 -3.25 9.97 21.42
C VAL A 45 -3.19 9.71 19.91
N LEU A 46 -3.68 10.63 19.09
CA LEU A 46 -3.69 10.49 17.63
C LEU A 46 -2.27 10.60 17.05
N LYS A 47 -1.38 11.39 17.68
CA LYS A 47 0.05 11.43 17.33
C LYS A 47 0.70 10.06 17.48
N THR A 48 0.45 9.39 18.59
CA THR A 48 0.98 8.04 18.85
C THR A 48 0.41 7.02 17.87
N LEU A 49 -0.87 7.15 17.53
CA LEU A 49 -1.55 6.27 16.57
C LEU A 49 -0.93 6.40 15.17
N PHE A 50 -0.58 7.61 14.73
CA PHE A 50 0.13 7.85 13.47
C PHE A 50 1.55 7.28 13.41
N ILE A 51 2.18 6.97 14.55
CA ILE A 51 3.51 6.33 14.62
C ILE A 51 3.37 4.79 14.63
N ILE A 52 2.40 4.27 15.39
CA ILE A 52 2.21 2.83 15.60
C ILE A 52 1.49 2.15 14.43
N LEU A 53 0.52 2.84 13.81
CA LEU A 53 -0.23 2.32 12.68
C LEU A 53 0.67 1.98 11.46
N PRO A 54 1.61 2.85 11.02
CA PRO A 54 2.56 2.53 9.95
C PRO A 54 3.32 1.23 10.18
N THR A 55 3.84 1.07 11.41
CA THR A 55 4.71 -0.05 11.77
C THR A 55 3.92 -1.35 11.79
N LEU A 56 2.70 -1.33 12.32
CA LEU A 56 1.77 -2.47 12.25
C LEU A 56 1.42 -2.84 10.80
N ILE A 57 1.07 -1.85 9.97
CA ILE A 57 0.74 -2.08 8.56
C ILE A 57 1.95 -2.66 7.82
N MET A 58 3.15 -2.16 8.06
CA MET A 58 4.38 -2.67 7.44
C MET A 58 4.63 -4.15 7.81
N ILE A 59 4.47 -4.51 9.09
CA ILE A 59 4.63 -5.90 9.56
C ILE A 59 3.62 -6.83 8.88
N ILE A 60 2.36 -6.43 8.81
CA ILE A 60 1.29 -7.20 8.12
C ILE A 60 1.65 -7.40 6.64
N THR A 61 2.29 -6.41 6.03
CA THR A 61 2.64 -6.42 4.61
C THR A 61 3.79 -7.37 4.31
N VAL A 62 4.80 -7.40 5.18
CA VAL A 62 5.89 -8.38 5.11
C VAL A 62 5.33 -9.80 5.26
N LEU A 63 4.45 -10.04 6.25
CA LEU A 63 3.84 -11.36 6.48
C LEU A 63 2.96 -11.81 5.30
N THR A 64 2.22 -10.89 4.69
CA THR A 64 1.38 -11.19 3.52
C THR A 64 2.21 -11.44 2.26
N LEU A 65 3.30 -10.72 2.05
CA LEU A 65 4.28 -10.99 1.00
C LEU A 65 4.85 -12.40 1.10
N ILE A 66 5.25 -12.84 2.30
CA ILE A 66 5.77 -14.20 2.52
C ILE A 66 4.71 -15.26 2.17
N LYS A 67 3.46 -15.05 2.60
CA LYS A 67 2.35 -15.96 2.27
C LYS A 67 2.06 -15.99 0.76
N ILE A 68 2.18 -14.87 0.06
CA ILE A 68 2.01 -14.79 -1.40
C ILE A 68 3.15 -15.48 -2.13
N TYR A 69 4.39 -15.25 -1.72
CA TYR A 69 5.54 -15.89 -2.35
C TYR A 69 5.39 -17.42 -2.36
N LYS A 70 4.90 -17.99 -1.25
CA LYS A 70 4.59 -19.42 -1.13
C LYS A 70 3.40 -19.90 -2.00
N LYS A 71 2.47 -19.03 -2.41
CA LYS A 71 1.21 -19.40 -3.12
C LYS A 71 1.05 -18.84 -4.53
N GLY A 72 1.88 -17.91 -4.96
CA GLY A 72 1.80 -17.21 -6.26
C GLY A 72 3.14 -17.09 -6.97
N GLY A 73 4.24 -17.48 -6.32
CA GLY A 73 5.59 -17.39 -6.87
C GLY A 73 6.01 -15.95 -7.18
N LEU A 74 7.05 -15.83 -8.02
CA LEU A 74 7.69 -14.56 -8.40
C LEU A 74 6.73 -13.56 -9.06
N ILE A 75 5.76 -14.05 -9.85
CA ILE A 75 4.82 -13.20 -10.59
C ILE A 75 3.84 -12.50 -9.62
N GLY A 76 3.34 -13.24 -8.63
CA GLY A 76 2.46 -12.70 -7.60
C GLY A 76 3.15 -11.66 -6.71
N SER A 77 4.42 -11.90 -6.34
CA SER A 77 5.21 -10.89 -5.61
C SER A 77 5.49 -9.65 -6.47
N GLY A 78 5.72 -9.80 -7.77
CA GLY A 78 5.89 -8.68 -8.70
C GLY A 78 4.67 -7.76 -8.73
N ALA A 79 3.46 -8.32 -8.77
CA ALA A 79 2.22 -7.54 -8.71
C ALA A 79 2.12 -6.69 -7.42
N VAL A 80 2.54 -7.23 -6.28
CA VAL A 80 2.52 -6.50 -5.00
C VAL A 80 3.53 -5.35 -4.99
N VAL A 81 4.73 -5.55 -5.55
CA VAL A 81 5.74 -4.49 -5.68
C VAL A 81 5.23 -3.37 -6.59
N ILE A 82 4.62 -3.71 -7.72
CA ILE A 82 4.05 -2.71 -8.65
C ILE A 82 2.91 -1.94 -7.95
N ALA A 83 2.06 -2.62 -7.17
CA ALA A 83 1.02 -1.97 -6.39
C ALA A 83 1.61 -1.01 -5.33
N PHE A 84 2.69 -1.42 -4.66
CA PHE A 84 3.42 -0.57 -3.72
C PHE A 84 4.00 0.67 -4.39
N LEU A 85 4.64 0.53 -5.56
CA LEU A 85 5.15 1.66 -6.33
C LEU A 85 4.02 2.59 -6.79
N ALA A 86 2.87 2.03 -7.18
CA ALA A 86 1.68 2.81 -7.50
C ALA A 86 1.26 3.69 -6.31
N GLY A 87 1.19 3.12 -5.11
CA GLY A 87 0.86 3.87 -3.90
C GLY A 87 1.90 4.96 -3.58
N ALA A 88 3.19 4.63 -3.71
CA ALA A 88 4.29 5.56 -3.44
C ALA A 88 4.31 6.77 -4.41
N LEU A 89 3.76 6.62 -5.60
CA LEU A 89 3.71 7.65 -6.63
C LEU A 89 2.41 8.46 -6.64
N ILE A 90 1.43 8.12 -5.81
CA ILE A 90 0.07 8.70 -5.92
C ILE A 90 0.05 10.23 -5.80
N PHE A 91 0.90 10.79 -4.93
CA PHE A 91 0.98 12.23 -4.69
C PHE A 91 1.86 12.96 -5.71
N LYS A 92 2.78 12.25 -6.39
CA LYS A 92 3.64 12.84 -7.44
C LYS A 92 2.97 12.85 -8.81
N ASN A 93 2.31 11.76 -9.19
CA ASN A 93 1.63 11.63 -10.47
C ASN A 93 0.47 10.64 -10.35
N ILE A 94 -0.73 11.18 -10.19
CA ILE A 94 -1.94 10.39 -9.97
C ILE A 94 -2.25 9.46 -11.14
N ILE A 95 -2.00 9.92 -12.38
CA ILE A 95 -2.28 9.15 -13.60
C ILE A 95 -1.33 7.94 -13.66
N ALA A 96 -0.03 8.15 -13.43
CA ALA A 96 0.95 7.07 -13.41
C ALA A 96 0.64 6.06 -12.30
N SER A 97 0.23 6.53 -11.12
CA SER A 97 -0.21 5.69 -10.00
C SER A 97 -1.40 4.79 -10.40
N PHE A 98 -2.45 5.36 -11.01
CA PHE A 98 -3.60 4.60 -11.48
C PHE A 98 -3.23 3.56 -12.54
N VAL A 99 -2.39 3.93 -13.52
CA VAL A 99 -1.91 3.00 -14.55
C VAL A 99 -1.15 1.84 -13.93
N LEU A 100 -0.23 2.12 -13.00
CA LEU A 100 0.53 1.07 -12.29
C LEU A 100 -0.38 0.18 -11.45
N LEU A 101 -1.42 0.73 -10.80
CA LEU A 101 -2.38 -0.04 -10.03
C LEU A 101 -3.19 -1.00 -10.92
N ILE A 102 -3.63 -0.55 -12.10
CA ILE A 102 -4.32 -1.39 -13.08
C ILE A 102 -3.39 -2.51 -13.57
N ILE A 103 -2.13 -2.19 -13.88
CA ILE A 103 -1.12 -3.19 -14.29
C ILE A 103 -0.91 -4.21 -13.16
N ALA A 104 -0.72 -3.77 -11.93
CA ALA A 104 -0.58 -4.63 -10.76
C ALA A 104 -1.79 -5.55 -10.59
N TYR A 105 -3.00 -5.03 -10.78
CA TYR A 105 -4.23 -5.80 -10.70
C TYR A 105 -4.30 -6.89 -11.79
N ILE A 106 -3.98 -6.55 -13.04
CA ILE A 106 -4.00 -7.49 -14.17
C ILE A 106 -2.95 -8.59 -13.97
N ILE A 107 -1.71 -8.24 -13.61
CA ILE A 107 -0.65 -9.22 -13.31
C ILE A 107 -1.07 -10.10 -12.13
N GLY A 108 -1.65 -9.48 -11.11
CA GLY A 108 -2.26 -10.16 -9.97
C GLY A 108 -3.28 -11.20 -10.39
N LEU A 109 -4.15 -10.89 -11.35
CA LEU A 109 -5.12 -11.83 -11.91
C LEU A 109 -4.47 -12.96 -12.73
N ILE A 110 -3.47 -12.65 -13.55
CA ILE A 110 -2.78 -13.65 -14.38
C ILE A 110 -2.01 -14.66 -13.51
N SER A 111 -1.41 -14.18 -12.42
CA SER A 111 -0.77 -15.03 -11.41
C SER A 111 -1.73 -16.03 -10.74
N LEU A 112 -3.06 -15.91 -10.93
CA LEU A 112 -4.09 -16.78 -10.35
C LEU A 112 -4.41 -18.02 -11.19
N LYS A 113 -3.87 -18.17 -12.40
CA LYS A 113 -4.19 -19.29 -13.31
C LYS A 113 -3.36 -20.57 -13.08
N LYS A 114 -2.37 -20.54 -12.18
CA LYS A 114 -1.62 -21.72 -11.73
C LYS A 114 -1.92 -21.99 -10.27
#